data_AF-A0A179I555-F1
#
_entry.id   AF-A0A179I555-F1
#
_cell.length_a   1.000
_cell.length_b   1.000
_cell.length_c   1.000
_cell.angle_alpha   90.00
_cell.angle_beta   90.00
_cell.angle_gamma   90.00
#
_symmetry.space_group_name_H-M   'P 1'
#
loop_
_entity.id
_entity.type
_entity.pdbx_description
1 polymer ?
#
loop_
_entity_poly.entity_id
_entity_poly.type
_entity_poly.pdbx_seq_one_letter_code
_entity_poly.pdbx_strand_id
1 'polypeptide(L)'
;PRAVARALANIIACDVQPVTNLRILKRLRAIDGANAEEWSVELINEGLRAYEDTAKTSAGRYSVGDGVTMADVALMPAVWGAERFNISLDPYPTVKRIAANLSELPAFQKAHPFVQEDCPEELRVKS
;
A
#
# COMPACT_ATOMS: atom_id res chain seq x y z
N PRO A 1 -3.43 19.99 -7.17
CA PRO A 1 -3.20 18.77 -7.97
C PRO A 1 -1.82 18.11 -7.77
N ARG A 2 -0.70 18.77 -8.12
CA ARG A 2 0.66 18.16 -8.00
C ARG A 2 1.16 18.03 -6.56
N ALA A 3 0.92 19.03 -5.72
CA ALA A 3 1.35 19.01 -4.32
C ALA A 3 0.65 17.88 -3.55
N VAL A 4 -0.67 17.72 -3.74
CA VAL A 4 -1.47 16.67 -3.09
C VAL A 4 -1.00 15.27 -3.52
N ALA A 5 -0.77 15.05 -4.81
CA ALA A 5 -0.27 13.77 -5.29
C ALA A 5 1.08 13.39 -4.66
N ARG A 6 1.98 14.37 -4.43
CA ARG A 6 3.25 14.16 -3.74
C ARG A 6 3.08 13.91 -2.24
N ALA A 7 2.18 14.64 -1.58
CA ALA A 7 1.90 14.44 -0.17
C ALA A 7 1.41 13.01 0.09
N LEU A 8 0.43 12.55 -0.69
CA LEU A 8 -0.08 11.18 -0.64
C LEU A 8 1.01 10.13 -0.90
N ALA A 9 1.82 10.33 -1.95
CA ALA A 9 2.93 9.42 -2.23
C ALA A 9 3.97 9.39 -1.09
N ASN A 10 4.25 10.53 -0.46
CA ASN A 10 5.22 10.63 0.64
C ASN A 10 4.73 9.96 1.92
N ILE A 11 3.43 9.98 2.24
CA ILE A 11 2.89 9.21 3.37
C ILE A 11 3.32 7.73 3.24
N ILE A 12 3.17 7.17 2.05
CA ILE A 12 3.58 5.77 1.82
C ILE A 12 5.11 5.62 1.77
N ALA A 13 5.77 6.45 0.98
CA ALA A 13 7.19 6.29 0.65
C ALA A 13 8.14 6.69 1.78
N CYS A 14 7.70 7.55 2.71
CA CYS A 14 8.52 8.05 3.81
C CYS A 14 8.08 7.46 5.16
N ASP A 15 6.77 7.40 5.40
CA ASP A 15 6.26 7.13 6.75
C ASP A 15 5.83 5.67 6.95
N VAL A 16 5.54 4.94 5.86
CA VAL A 16 5.16 3.51 5.92
C VAL A 16 6.29 2.60 5.47
N GLN A 17 6.69 2.70 4.19
CA GLN A 17 7.58 1.72 3.57
C GLN A 17 8.97 1.63 4.25
N PRO A 18 9.63 2.75 4.61
CA PRO A 18 10.99 2.68 5.17
C PRO A 18 11.07 2.00 6.53
N VAL A 19 10.00 2.12 7.34
CA VAL A 19 9.91 1.57 8.70
C VAL A 19 9.30 0.17 8.75
N THR A 20 8.65 -0.29 7.67
CA THR A 20 8.05 -1.64 7.56
C THR A 20 8.79 -2.56 6.59
N ASN A 21 9.85 -2.10 5.93
CA ASN A 21 10.61 -2.94 5.00
C ASN A 21 11.35 -4.10 5.69
N LEU A 22 11.71 -5.11 4.88
CA LEU A 22 12.38 -6.32 5.36
C LEU A 22 13.69 -6.04 6.13
N ARG A 23 14.42 -4.98 5.78
CA ARG A 23 15.65 -4.61 6.49
C ARG A 23 15.35 -4.21 7.93
N ILE A 24 14.30 -3.43 8.17
CA ILE A 24 13.87 -3.04 9.52
C ILE A 24 13.26 -4.23 10.25
N LEU A 25 12.40 -5.02 9.59
CA LEU A 25 11.80 -6.20 10.24
C LEU A 25 12.85 -7.23 10.69
N LYS A 26 13.94 -7.41 9.91
CA LYS A 26 15.07 -8.27 10.33
C LYS A 26 15.78 -7.73 11.58
N ARG A 27 15.90 -6.40 11.73
CA ARG A 27 16.48 -5.79 12.93
C ARG A 27 15.58 -5.96 14.14
N LEU A 28 14.27 -5.74 13.99
CA LEU A 28 13.29 -5.94 15.06
C LEU A 28 13.31 -7.38 15.57
N ARG A 29 13.33 -8.37 14.67
CA ARG A 29 13.40 -9.80 15.06
C ARG A 29 14.66 -10.19 15.83
N ALA A 30 15.72 -9.37 15.80
CA ALA A 30 16.95 -9.61 16.55
C ALA A 30 16.93 -8.95 17.94
N ILE A 31 15.93 -8.13 18.25
CA ILE A 31 15.75 -7.49 19.55
C ILE A 31 14.84 -8.37 20.39
N ASP A 32 15.28 -8.72 21.60
CA ASP A 32 14.49 -9.55 22.51
C ASP A 32 13.18 -8.85 22.90
N GLY A 33 12.08 -9.61 22.88
CA GLY A 33 10.73 -9.11 23.15
C GLY A 33 10.08 -8.25 22.06
N ALA A 34 10.74 -7.96 20.94
CA ALA A 34 10.13 -7.18 19.85
C ALA A 34 9.27 -8.04 18.91
N ASN A 35 8.13 -7.50 18.47
CA ASN A 35 7.22 -8.15 17.53
C ASN A 35 7.19 -7.38 16.19
N ALA A 36 7.87 -7.93 15.17
CA ALA A 36 7.96 -7.29 13.85
C ALA A 36 6.63 -7.28 13.07
N GLU A 37 5.72 -8.22 13.37
CA GLU A 37 4.42 -8.29 12.72
C GLU A 37 3.47 -7.22 13.27
N GLU A 38 3.33 -7.15 14.60
CA GLU A 38 2.57 -6.12 15.29
C GLU A 38 3.07 -4.71 14.92
N TRP A 39 4.40 -4.51 14.92
CA TRP A 39 5.03 -3.29 14.42
C TRP A 39 4.57 -2.89 13.01
N SER A 40 4.52 -3.87 12.09
CA SER A 40 4.11 -3.60 10.72
C SER A 40 2.63 -3.27 10.64
N VAL A 41 1.79 -4.02 11.35
CA VAL A 41 0.34 -3.82 11.37
C VAL A 41 -0.02 -2.44 11.89
N GLU A 42 0.57 -2.01 12.99
CA GLU A 42 0.33 -0.67 13.57
C GLU A 42 0.68 0.44 12.59
N LEU A 43 1.92 0.44 12.07
CA LEU A 43 2.42 1.51 11.21
C LEU A 43 1.74 1.54 9.83
N ILE A 44 1.36 0.38 9.27
CA ILE A 44 0.56 0.34 8.04
C ILE A 44 -0.82 0.94 8.30
N ASN A 45 -1.48 0.59 9.41
CA ASN A 45 -2.79 1.17 9.75
C ASN A 45 -2.71 2.70 9.95
N GLU A 46 -1.67 3.20 10.62
CA GLU A 46 -1.44 4.64 10.78
C GLU A 46 -1.27 5.34 9.43
N GLY A 47 -0.43 4.78 8.55
CA GLY A 47 -0.20 5.33 7.22
C GLY A 47 -1.43 5.29 6.32
N LEU A 48 -2.21 4.20 6.34
CA LEU A 48 -3.46 4.09 5.60
C LEU A 48 -4.51 5.09 6.09
N ARG A 49 -4.57 5.33 7.41
CA ARG A 49 -5.44 6.36 8.00
C ARG A 49 -5.04 7.77 7.53
N ALA A 50 -3.75 8.09 7.59
CA ALA A 50 -3.24 9.38 7.11
C ALA A 50 -3.50 9.57 5.61
N TYR A 51 -3.32 8.51 4.81
CA TYR A 51 -3.62 8.54 3.38
C TYR A 51 -5.12 8.74 3.13
N GLU A 52 -5.98 7.98 3.81
CA GLU A 52 -7.44 8.09 3.73
C GLU A 52 -7.89 9.52 4.03
N ASP A 53 -7.45 10.10 5.16
CA ASP A 53 -7.84 11.45 5.56
C ASP A 53 -7.36 12.53 4.58
N THR A 54 -6.16 12.37 4.03
CA THR A 54 -5.61 13.30 3.04
C THR A 54 -6.33 13.16 1.69
N ALA A 55 -6.62 11.94 1.26
CA ALA A 55 -7.21 11.64 -0.05
C ALA A 55 -8.69 12.02 -0.15
N LYS A 56 -9.44 12.03 0.96
CA LYS A 56 -10.89 12.35 0.99
C LYS A 56 -11.28 13.61 0.22
N THR A 57 -10.42 14.63 0.22
CA THR A 57 -10.69 15.92 -0.43
C THR A 57 -10.23 16.00 -1.89
N SER A 58 -9.39 15.06 -2.35
CA SER A 58 -8.81 15.08 -3.69
C SER A 58 -9.22 13.90 -4.57
N ALA A 59 -9.68 12.81 -3.96
CA ALA A 59 -9.97 11.57 -4.66
C ALA A 59 -11.23 11.70 -5.54
N GLY A 60 -11.09 11.31 -6.81
CA GLY A 60 -12.20 11.02 -7.72
C GLY A 60 -12.31 9.52 -7.90
N ARG A 61 -12.15 9.05 -9.14
CA ARG A 61 -11.92 7.63 -9.45
C ARG A 61 -10.61 7.11 -8.85
N TYR A 62 -9.57 7.93 -8.83
CA TYR A 62 -8.25 7.60 -8.26
C TYR A 62 -7.89 8.58 -7.14
N SER A 63 -6.65 8.54 -6.65
CA SER A 63 -6.20 9.33 -5.48
C SER A 63 -6.29 10.84 -5.68
N VAL A 64 -6.19 11.33 -6.93
CA VAL A 64 -6.32 12.74 -7.29
C VAL A 64 -7.15 12.87 -8.57
N GLY A 65 -8.45 13.12 -8.43
CA GLY A 65 -9.40 13.17 -9.55
C GLY A 65 -9.54 11.83 -10.26
N ASP A 66 -9.75 11.88 -11.58
CA ASP A 66 -10.07 10.70 -12.40
C ASP A 66 -8.90 10.17 -13.24
N GLY A 67 -7.70 10.77 -13.08
CA GLY A 67 -6.47 10.30 -13.71
C GLY A 67 -5.53 9.62 -12.71
N VAL A 68 -4.86 8.55 -13.13
CA VAL A 68 -3.82 7.89 -12.32
C VAL A 68 -2.64 8.84 -12.13
N THR A 69 -2.13 8.92 -10.90
CA THR A 69 -1.01 9.76 -10.52
C THR A 69 0.05 8.96 -9.76
N MET A 70 1.15 9.62 -9.38
CA MET A 70 2.18 8.99 -8.54
C MET A 70 1.67 8.57 -7.16
N ALA A 71 0.57 9.16 -6.67
CA ALA A 71 -0.06 8.75 -5.42
C ALA A 71 -0.59 7.31 -5.53
N ASP A 72 -1.25 6.99 -6.64
CA ASP A 72 -1.80 5.66 -6.91
C ASP A 72 -0.71 4.60 -7.10
N VAL A 73 0.37 4.99 -7.79
CA VAL A 73 1.55 4.13 -7.98
C VAL A 73 2.23 3.80 -6.64
N ALA A 74 2.24 4.74 -5.68
CA ALA A 74 2.73 4.49 -4.34
C ALA A 74 1.73 3.70 -3.47
N LEU A 75 0.43 3.98 -3.59
CA LEU A 75 -0.62 3.35 -2.80
C LEU A 75 -0.76 1.85 -3.08
N MET A 76 -0.78 1.44 -4.36
CA MET A 76 -1.14 0.05 -4.69
C MET A 76 -0.19 -0.99 -4.07
N PRO A 77 1.15 -0.82 -4.09
CA PRO A 77 2.04 -1.72 -3.36
C PRO A 77 1.83 -1.73 -1.84
N ALA A 78 1.44 -0.60 -1.24
CA ALA A 78 1.11 -0.56 0.18
C ALA A 78 -0.18 -1.33 0.49
N VAL A 79 -1.17 -1.32 -0.42
CA VAL A 79 -2.39 -2.13 -0.31
C VAL A 79 -2.07 -3.61 -0.39
N TRP A 80 -1.26 -4.07 -1.36
CA TRP A 80 -0.81 -5.47 -1.38
C TRP A 80 -0.02 -5.86 -0.13
N GLY A 81 0.75 -4.92 0.42
CA GLY A 81 1.41 -5.08 1.72
C GLY A 81 0.41 -5.28 2.85
N ALA A 82 -0.64 -4.47 2.91
CA ALA A 82 -1.70 -4.58 3.90
C ALA A 82 -2.42 -5.94 3.82
N GLU A 83 -2.74 -6.40 2.61
CA GLU A 83 -3.33 -7.72 2.36
C GLU A 83 -2.41 -8.85 2.88
N ARG A 84 -1.10 -8.76 2.63
CA ARG A 84 -0.12 -9.73 3.13
C ARG A 84 -0.11 -9.83 4.66
N PHE A 85 -0.39 -8.73 5.36
CA PHE A 85 -0.49 -8.69 6.82
C PHE A 85 -1.93 -8.88 7.35
N ASN A 86 -2.87 -9.31 6.49
CA ASN A 86 -4.29 -9.51 6.82
C ASN A 86 -4.97 -8.25 7.39
N ILE A 87 -4.53 -7.06 6.99
CA ILE A 87 -5.12 -5.79 7.41
C ILE A 87 -6.36 -5.51 6.57
N SER A 88 -7.52 -5.36 7.23
CA SER A 88 -8.76 -4.98 6.54
C SER A 88 -8.71 -3.51 6.09
N LEU A 89 -9.18 -3.26 4.86
CA LEU A 89 -9.37 -1.92 4.32
C LEU A 89 -10.74 -1.30 4.66
N ASP A 90 -11.61 -2.01 5.38
CA ASP A 90 -12.94 -1.50 5.73
C ASP A 90 -12.94 -0.16 6.48
N PRO A 91 -11.95 0.14 7.35
CA PRO A 91 -11.84 1.46 7.98
C PRO A 91 -11.43 2.60 7.02
N TYR A 92 -10.97 2.27 5.81
CA TYR A 92 -10.39 3.20 4.83
C TYR A 92 -11.21 3.17 3.51
N PRO A 93 -12.47 3.64 3.50
CA PRO A 93 -13.37 3.46 2.37
C PRO A 93 -12.91 4.18 1.09
N THR A 94 -12.19 5.31 1.20
CA THR A 94 -11.62 6.01 0.04
C THR A 94 -10.47 5.21 -0.55
N VAL A 95 -9.55 4.73 0.29
CA VAL A 95 -8.45 3.84 -0.12
C VAL A 95 -9.01 2.57 -0.76
N LYS A 96 -9.98 1.91 -0.12
CA LYS A 96 -10.62 0.69 -0.60
C LYS A 96 -11.22 0.89 -2.00
N ARG A 97 -11.94 2.00 -2.23
CA ARG A 97 -12.51 2.34 -3.54
C ARG A 97 -11.41 2.58 -4.59
N ILE A 98 -10.39 3.35 -4.25
CA ILE A 98 -9.27 3.64 -5.16
C ILE A 98 -8.56 2.33 -5.55
N ALA A 99 -8.23 1.49 -4.57
CA ALA A 99 -7.57 0.21 -4.80
C ALA A 99 -8.40 -0.70 -5.72
N ALA A 100 -9.72 -0.79 -5.49
CA ALA A 100 -10.61 -1.54 -6.37
C ALA A 100 -10.55 -1.01 -7.82
N ASN A 101 -10.63 0.31 -8.01
CA ASN A 101 -10.55 0.93 -9.35
C ASN A 101 -9.18 0.71 -10.02
N LEU A 102 -8.09 0.73 -9.26
CA LEU A 102 -6.74 0.46 -9.79
C LEU A 102 -6.58 -1.00 -10.21
N SER A 103 -7.15 -1.94 -9.43
CA SER A 103 -7.12 -3.38 -9.74
C SER A 103 -7.85 -3.78 -11.03
N GLU A 104 -8.77 -2.95 -11.51
CA GLU A 104 -9.42 -3.13 -12.83
C GLU A 104 -8.48 -2.81 -14.00
N LEU A 105 -7.41 -2.04 -13.78
CA LEU A 105 -6.54 -1.58 -14.86
C LEU A 105 -5.53 -2.68 -15.24
N PRO A 106 -5.38 -3.02 -16.54
CA PRO A 106 -4.41 -4.02 -16.98
C PRO A 106 -2.98 -3.75 -16.56
N ALA A 107 -2.60 -2.47 -16.40
CA ALA A 107 -1.27 -2.08 -15.95
C ALA A 107 -0.98 -2.55 -14.52
N PHE A 108 -1.95 -2.42 -13.60
CA PHE A 108 -1.78 -2.85 -12.21
C PHE A 108 -1.92 -4.37 -12.05
N GLN A 109 -2.76 -5.02 -12.85
CA GLN A 109 -2.84 -6.49 -12.91
C GLN A 109 -1.49 -7.09 -13.33
N LYS A 110 -0.87 -6.55 -14.39
CA LYS A 110 0.45 -6.99 -14.87
C LYS A 110 1.58 -6.66 -13.89
N ALA A 111 1.41 -5.64 -13.03
CA ALA A 111 2.39 -5.25 -12.02
C ALA A 111 2.22 -6.01 -10.70
N HIS A 112 1.19 -6.86 -10.56
CA HIS A 112 0.94 -7.58 -9.32
C HIS A 112 2.12 -8.53 -8.99
N PRO A 113 2.59 -8.60 -7.73
CA PRO A 113 3.77 -9.39 -7.36
C PRO A 113 3.65 -10.87 -7.74
N PHE A 114 2.45 -11.44 -7.71
CA PHE A 114 2.23 -12.86 -8.00
C PHE A 114 2.18 -13.23 -9.50
N VAL A 115 2.34 -12.26 -10.40
CA VAL A 115 2.41 -12.51 -11.85
C VAL A 115 3.78 -12.15 -12.45
N GLN A 116 4.76 -11.84 -11.60
CA GLN A 116 6.12 -11.53 -12.03
C GLN A 116 6.91 -12.82 -12.33
N GLU A 117 7.92 -12.71 -13.21
CA GLU A 117 8.76 -13.84 -13.62
C GLU A 117 9.50 -14.48 -12.43
N ASP A 118 9.89 -13.68 -11.45
CA ASP A 118 10.61 -14.10 -10.24
C ASP A 118 9.68 -14.53 -9.09
N CYS A 119 8.36 -14.47 -9.27
CA CYS A 119 7.42 -14.97 -8.26
C CYS A 119 7.62 -16.48 -8.06
N PRO A 120 7.82 -16.95 -6.81
CA PRO A 120 7.86 -18.38 -6.49
C PRO A 120 6.59 -19.10 -6.98
N GLU A 121 6.74 -20.33 -7.45
CA GLU A 121 5.67 -21.10 -8.09
C GLU A 121 4.47 -21.30 -7.16
N GLU A 122 4.72 -21.50 -5.87
CA GLU A 122 3.69 -21.67 -4.83
C GLU A 122 2.82 -20.43 -4.59
N LEU A 123 3.30 -19.23 -4.98
CA LEU A 123 2.57 -17.97 -4.83
C LEU A 123 1.95 -17.47 -6.14
N ARG A 124 2.27 -18.10 -7.28
CA ARG A 124 1.72 -17.68 -8.57
C ARG A 124 0.22 -17.89 -8.61
N VAL A 125 -0.52 -16.86 -9.04
CA VAL A 125 -1.95 -17.00 -9.35
C VAL A 125 -2.05 -17.97 -10.51
N LYS A 126 -2.69 -19.13 -10.28
CA LYS A 126 -2.99 -20.08 -11.35
C LYS A 126 -4.03 -19.44 -12.26
N SER A 127 -3.62 -19.13 -13.48
CA SER A 127 -4.49 -18.67 -14.57
C SER A 127 -5.58 -19.70 -14.90
#